data_AF-A0A957IBG9-F1
#
_entry.id   AF-A0A957IBG9-F1
#
_cell.length_a   1.000
_cell.length_b   1.000
_cell.length_c   1.000
_cell.angle_alpha   90.00
_cell.angle_beta   90.00
_cell.angle_gamma   90.00
#
_symmetry.space_group_name_H-M   'P 1'
#
loop_
_entity.id
_entity.type
_entity.pdbx_description
1 polymer ?
#
loop_
_entity_poly.entity_id
_entity_poly.type
_entity_poly.pdbx_seq_one_letter_code
_entity_poly.pdbx_strand_id
1 'polypeptide(L)'
;TIGRAARHVEGKVIMYADKITRSMRAALDTTNERRERQMAYNEAHGIEPKSIRKSVRDLTDDISEHYKEELAVAEGKVAYTTTADLPKAELHKMITELEKQMKSAAQNLEFEKAAQLRDQIIELRQIMVLKEAGADGDIPEWERMRRLDEAGISYDAD
;
A
#
# COMPACT_ATOMS: atom_id res chain seq x y z
N THR A 1 -1.56 -18.22 -8.82
CA THR A 1 -2.13 -19.54 -8.47
C THR A 1 -3.32 -19.35 -7.54
N ILE A 2 -4.33 -20.22 -7.61
CA ILE A 2 -5.60 -20.14 -6.85
C ILE A 2 -5.35 -19.96 -5.34
N GLY A 3 -4.35 -20.68 -4.80
CA GLY A 3 -4.02 -20.66 -3.38
C GLY A 3 -3.61 -19.29 -2.79
N ARG A 4 -3.26 -18.29 -3.62
CA ARG A 4 -3.01 -16.92 -3.11
C ARG A 4 -4.29 -16.27 -2.58
N ALA A 5 -5.44 -16.54 -3.21
CA ALA A 5 -6.73 -16.00 -2.78
C ALA A 5 -7.24 -16.65 -1.49
N ALA A 6 -6.81 -17.88 -1.18
CA ALA A 6 -7.29 -18.65 -0.02
C ALA A 6 -6.86 -18.08 1.36
N ARG A 7 -6.09 -16.98 1.39
CA ARG A 7 -5.68 -16.29 2.63
C ARG A 7 -6.70 -15.25 3.11
N HIS A 8 -7.74 -15.00 2.32
CA HIS A 8 -8.79 -14.03 2.61
C HIS A 8 -10.15 -14.74 2.68
N VAL A 9 -11.01 -14.31 3.59
CA VAL A 9 -12.36 -14.90 3.78
C VAL A 9 -13.18 -14.83 2.48
N GLU A 10 -13.12 -13.70 1.79
CA GLU A 10 -13.80 -13.46 0.51
C GLU A 10 -12.91 -13.76 -0.72
N GLY A 11 -11.86 -14.57 -0.54
CA GLY A 11 -10.93 -14.91 -1.61
C GLY A 11 -11.64 -15.47 -2.84
N LYS A 12 -11.55 -14.75 -3.96
CA LYS A 12 -12.14 -15.15 -5.25
C LYS A 12 -11.08 -15.21 -6.35
N VAL A 13 -11.26 -16.14 -7.27
CA VAL A 13 -10.42 -16.29 -8.47
C VAL A 13 -11.30 -16.22 -9.70
N ILE A 14 -10.90 -15.40 -10.66
CA ILE A 14 -11.55 -15.27 -11.96
C ILE A 14 -10.57 -15.80 -13.01
N MET A 15 -11.00 -16.76 -13.81
CA MET A 15 -10.21 -17.31 -14.92
C MET A 15 -10.85 -16.86 -16.23
N TYR A 16 -10.14 -16.05 -17.01
CA TYR A 16 -10.58 -15.67 -18.36
C TYR A 16 -10.13 -16.71 -19.37
N ALA A 17 -11.08 -17.40 -19.98
CA ALA A 17 -10.83 -18.39 -21.02
C ALA A 17 -12.09 -18.64 -21.85
N ASP A 18 -11.92 -18.88 -23.15
CA ASP A 18 -13.05 -19.21 -24.04
C ASP A 18 -13.58 -20.63 -23.82
N LYS A 19 -12.71 -21.54 -23.36
CA LYS A 19 -13.05 -22.94 -23.07
C LYS A 19 -12.35 -23.46 -21.84
N ILE A 20 -13.01 -24.39 -21.14
CA ILE A 20 -12.42 -25.10 -20.00
C ILE A 20 -11.43 -26.14 -20.51
N THR A 21 -10.15 -25.93 -20.25
CA THR A 21 -9.10 -26.92 -20.54
C THR A 21 -9.09 -28.06 -19.51
N ARG A 22 -8.43 -29.17 -19.83
CA ARG A 22 -8.28 -30.31 -18.89
C ARG A 22 -7.62 -29.88 -17.57
N SER A 23 -6.60 -29.03 -17.63
CA SER A 23 -5.91 -28.51 -16.45
C SER A 23 -6.78 -27.59 -15.62
N MET A 24 -7.60 -26.74 -16.27
CA MET A 24 -8.58 -25.92 -15.56
C MET A 24 -9.62 -26.77 -14.85
N ARG A 25 -10.14 -27.81 -15.53
CA ARG A 25 -11.09 -28.75 -14.94
C ARG A 25 -10.52 -29.41 -13.68
N ALA A 26 -9.33 -30.01 -13.79
CA ALA A 26 -8.67 -30.63 -12.64
C ALA A 26 -8.45 -29.65 -11.48
N ALA A 27 -8.08 -28.40 -11.77
CA ALA A 27 -7.89 -27.37 -10.77
C ALA A 27 -9.20 -26.92 -10.09
N LEU A 28 -10.28 -26.76 -10.87
CA LEU A 28 -11.60 -26.41 -10.36
C LEU A 28 -12.18 -27.54 -9.50
N ASP A 29 -12.13 -28.78 -9.98
CA ASP A 29 -12.66 -29.95 -9.28
C ASP A 29 -11.98 -30.11 -7.91
N THR A 30 -10.63 -30.06 -7.89
CA THR A 30 -9.85 -30.14 -6.64
C THR A 30 -10.16 -28.98 -5.70
N THR A 31 -10.38 -27.77 -6.24
CA THR A 31 -10.68 -26.58 -5.42
C THR A 31 -12.07 -26.69 -4.79
N ASN A 32 -13.06 -27.11 -5.56
CA ASN A 32 -14.43 -27.28 -5.10
C ASN A 32 -14.52 -28.40 -4.06
N GLU A 33 -13.92 -29.56 -4.34
CA GLU A 33 -13.88 -30.68 -3.39
C GLU A 33 -13.25 -30.28 -2.05
N ARG A 34 -12.13 -29.55 -2.08
CA ARG A 34 -11.49 -29.04 -0.85
C ARG A 34 -12.37 -28.05 -0.11
N ARG A 35 -13.04 -27.14 -0.83
CA ARG A 35 -13.92 -26.14 -0.22
C ARG A 35 -15.13 -26.79 0.44
N GLU A 36 -15.75 -27.77 -0.21
CA GLU A 36 -16.88 -28.53 0.35
C GLU A 36 -16.50 -29.23 1.65
N ARG A 37 -15.37 -29.95 1.68
CA ARG A 37 -14.88 -30.60 2.90
C ARG A 37 -14.59 -29.59 4.02
N GLN A 38 -14.03 -28.43 3.69
CA GLN A 38 -13.76 -27.36 4.65
C GLN A 38 -15.05 -26.76 5.21
N MET A 39 -16.06 -26.51 4.37
CA MET A 39 -17.36 -26.00 4.82
C MET A 39 -18.07 -27.00 5.73
N ALA A 40 -18.10 -28.28 5.34
CA ALA A 40 -18.68 -29.34 6.17
C ALA A 40 -17.96 -29.49 7.52
N TYR A 41 -16.63 -29.42 7.52
CA TYR A 41 -15.85 -29.43 8.75
C TYR A 41 -16.16 -28.23 9.63
N ASN A 42 -16.21 -27.03 9.04
CA ASN A 42 -16.51 -25.80 9.77
C ASN A 42 -17.92 -25.83 10.37
N GLU A 43 -18.93 -26.29 9.62
CA GLU A 43 -20.30 -26.43 10.10
C GLU A 43 -20.40 -27.43 11.25
N ALA A 44 -19.78 -28.62 11.11
CA ALA A 44 -19.76 -29.64 12.15
C ALA A 44 -19.06 -29.19 13.45
N HIS A 45 -18.14 -28.22 13.37
CA HIS A 45 -17.35 -27.75 14.52
C HIS A 45 -17.71 -26.31 14.95
N GLY A 46 -18.69 -25.66 14.32
CA GLY A 46 -19.07 -24.27 14.60
C GLY A 46 -17.94 -23.26 14.34
N ILE A 47 -17.08 -23.50 13.35
CA ILE A 47 -15.94 -22.63 13.02
C ILE A 47 -16.38 -21.56 12.03
N GLU A 48 -16.29 -20.29 12.43
CA GLU A 48 -16.46 -19.16 11.51
C GLU A 48 -15.14 -18.78 10.82
N PRO A 49 -15.09 -18.73 9.48
CA PRO A 49 -13.90 -18.28 8.75
C PRO A 49 -13.54 -16.83 9.10
N LYS A 50 -12.31 -16.60 9.57
CA LYS A 50 -11.79 -15.27 9.89
C LYS A 50 -10.44 -15.06 9.20
N SER A 51 -10.20 -13.84 8.71
CA SER A 51 -8.90 -13.45 8.15
C SER A 51 -7.87 -13.37 9.27
N ILE A 52 -6.72 -14.00 9.06
CA ILE A 52 -5.61 -13.93 10.02
C ILE A 52 -5.00 -12.53 9.96
N ARG A 53 -5.08 -11.78 11.06
CA ARG A 53 -4.25 -10.59 11.28
C ARG A 53 -2.89 -11.05 11.80
N LYS A 54 -1.90 -11.15 10.91
CA LYS A 54 -0.52 -11.37 11.36
C LYS A 54 0.00 -10.05 11.91
N SER A 55 0.39 -10.01 13.17
CA SER A 55 1.26 -8.95 13.65
C SER A 55 2.55 -9.02 12.83
N VAL A 56 2.96 -7.88 12.28
CA VAL A 56 4.36 -7.72 11.89
C VAL A 56 5.15 -7.90 13.19
N ARG A 57 6.27 -8.62 13.16
CA ARG A 57 7.16 -8.64 14.33
C ARG A 57 7.65 -7.21 14.52
N ASP A 58 7.01 -6.47 15.40
CA ASP A 58 7.47 -5.17 15.86
C ASP A 58 8.72 -5.40 16.70
N LEU A 59 9.88 -5.18 16.08
CA LEU A 59 11.09 -4.81 16.82
C LEU A 59 11.01 -3.34 17.31
N THR A 60 9.89 -2.66 17.02
CA THR A 60 9.71 -1.22 17.17
C THR A 60 9.07 -0.83 18.52
N ASP A 61 8.49 -1.79 19.25
CA ASP A 61 7.88 -1.49 20.56
C ASP A 61 8.92 -0.98 21.58
N ASP A 62 10.18 -1.45 21.51
CA ASP A 62 11.28 -0.96 22.36
C ASP A 62 11.81 0.44 21.96
N ILE A 63 11.45 0.95 20.78
CA ILE A 63 11.96 2.22 20.22
C ILE A 63 10.90 3.34 20.35
N SER A 64 9.63 2.97 20.47
CA SER A 64 8.50 3.91 20.41
C SER A 64 8.44 4.92 21.57
N GLU A 65 9.01 4.62 22.73
CA GLU A 65 9.03 5.56 23.86
C GLU A 65 10.04 6.70 23.66
N HIS A 66 11.12 6.50 22.90
CA HIS A 66 12.12 7.55 22.62
C HIS A 66 11.68 8.55 21.53
N TYR A 67 10.75 8.17 20.64
CA TYR A 67 10.37 9.01 19.49
C TYR A 67 9.30 10.06 19.81
N LYS A 68 8.56 9.93 20.92
CA LYS A 68 7.49 10.88 21.28
C LYS A 68 8.00 12.19 21.87
N GLU A 69 9.22 12.23 22.40
CA GLU A 69 9.77 13.46 22.99
C GLU A 69 10.50 14.37 22.00
N GLU A 70 11.04 13.86 20.88
CA GLU A 70 11.85 14.68 19.94
C GLU A 70 11.09 15.29 18.76
N LEU A 71 9.84 14.88 18.50
CA LEU A 71 9.00 15.47 17.42
C LEU A 71 8.55 16.92 17.71
N ALA A 72 8.87 17.48 18.87
CA ALA A 72 8.46 18.83 19.26
C ALA A 72 9.40 19.96 18.76
N VAL A 73 10.52 19.66 18.08
CA VAL A 73 11.57 20.68 17.83
C VAL A 73 11.92 20.96 16.36
N ALA A 74 11.36 20.26 15.38
CA ALA A 74 11.71 20.50 13.97
C ALA A 74 10.72 21.44 13.25
N GLU A 75 10.69 22.72 13.67
CA GLU A 75 10.16 23.79 12.82
C GLU A 75 11.11 24.02 11.62
N GLY A 76 10.57 23.88 10.41
CA GLY A 76 11.29 24.19 9.18
C GLY A 76 10.68 23.56 7.94
N LYS A 77 9.38 23.75 7.67
CA LYS A 77 8.79 23.46 6.35
C LYS A 77 9.46 24.37 5.32
N VAL A 78 10.50 23.88 4.65
CA VAL A 78 11.05 24.54 3.47
C VAL A 78 10.13 24.22 2.30
N ALA A 79 9.27 25.20 1.97
CA ALA A 79 8.46 25.15 0.77
C ALA A 79 9.36 25.15 -0.47
N TYR A 80 9.57 23.98 -1.07
CA TYR A 80 10.18 23.86 -2.39
C TYR A 80 9.10 24.01 -3.46
N THR A 81 8.65 25.25 -3.66
CA THR A 81 7.69 25.70 -4.67
C THR A 81 8.17 25.53 -6.13
N THR A 82 9.21 24.74 -6.39
CA THR A 82 9.89 24.64 -7.70
C THR A 82 9.84 23.25 -8.33
N THR A 83 9.14 22.27 -7.74
CA THR A 83 8.91 20.95 -8.36
C THR A 83 7.64 20.86 -9.20
N ALA A 84 6.84 21.93 -9.27
CA ALA A 84 5.60 21.99 -10.05
C ALA A 84 5.82 21.81 -11.58
N ASP A 85 6.98 22.22 -12.09
CA ASP A 85 7.28 22.25 -13.53
C ASP A 85 8.00 21.01 -14.07
N LEU A 86 8.37 20.04 -13.23
CA LEU A 86 9.08 18.84 -13.68
C LEU A 86 8.20 17.91 -14.55
N PRO A 87 8.71 17.34 -15.65
CA PRO A 87 7.98 16.37 -16.46
C PRO A 87 7.59 15.13 -15.65
N LYS A 88 6.41 14.56 -15.94
CA LYS A 88 5.90 13.35 -15.24
C LYS A 88 6.91 12.19 -15.22
N ALA A 89 7.62 12.02 -16.33
CA ALA A 89 8.64 10.98 -16.47
C ALA A 89 9.85 11.19 -15.54
N GLU A 90 10.19 12.43 -15.23
CA GLU A 90 11.30 12.77 -14.33
C GLU A 90 10.89 12.59 -12.87
N LEU A 91 9.66 12.98 -12.51
CA LEU A 91 9.09 12.72 -11.17
C LEU A 91 9.06 11.22 -10.85
N HIS A 92 8.62 10.38 -11.80
CA HIS A 92 8.57 8.93 -11.59
C HIS A 92 9.98 8.32 -11.40
N LYS A 93 10.96 8.79 -12.18
CA LYS A 93 12.37 8.38 -12.01
C LYS A 93 12.91 8.80 -10.66
N MET A 94 12.62 10.02 -10.23
CA MET A 94 13.06 10.56 -8.94
C MET A 94 12.47 9.78 -7.77
N ILE A 95 11.16 9.49 -7.80
CA ILE A 95 10.49 8.65 -6.80
C ILE A 95 11.14 7.27 -6.74
N THR A 96 11.40 6.65 -7.90
CA THR A 96 12.02 5.31 -7.95
C THR A 96 13.43 5.30 -7.35
N GLU A 97 14.24 6.34 -7.62
CA GLU A 97 15.58 6.47 -7.07
C GLU A 97 15.55 6.73 -5.56
N LEU A 98 14.66 7.61 -5.09
CA LEU A 98 14.45 7.86 -3.67
C LEU A 98 13.95 6.61 -2.93
N GLU A 99 13.05 5.83 -3.52
CA GLU A 99 12.61 4.56 -2.93
C GLU A 99 13.77 3.56 -2.78
N LYS A 100 14.70 3.54 -3.74
CA LYS A 100 15.89 2.70 -3.67
C LYS A 100 16.83 3.17 -2.55
N GLN A 101 17.04 4.48 -2.44
CA GLN A 101 17.85 5.07 -1.37
C GLN A 101 17.22 4.83 0.01
N MET A 102 15.90 4.97 0.13
CA MET A 102 15.13 4.69 1.35
C MET A 102 15.29 3.23 1.77
N LYS A 103 15.16 2.28 0.83
CA LYS A 103 15.37 0.85 1.10
C LYS A 103 16.81 0.55 1.52
N SER A 104 17.79 1.20 0.91
CA SER A 104 19.20 1.05 1.30
C SER A 104 19.46 1.61 2.70
N ALA A 105 18.92 2.79 3.03
CA ALA A 105 19.03 3.38 4.36
C ALA A 105 18.39 2.48 5.42
N ALA A 106 17.20 1.93 5.14
CA ALA A 106 16.54 0.98 6.03
C ALA A 106 17.34 -0.33 6.22
N GLN A 107 18.00 -0.83 5.16
CA GLN A 107 18.89 -2.00 5.26
C GLN A 107 20.14 -1.71 6.10
N ASN A 108 20.65 -0.48 6.05
CA ASN A 108 21.80 -0.02 6.83
C ASN A 108 21.42 0.43 8.25
N LEU A 109 20.16 0.24 8.68
CA LEU A 109 19.62 0.68 9.97
C LEU A 109 19.66 2.21 10.18
N GLU A 110 19.77 2.99 9.10
CA GLU A 110 19.70 4.46 9.10
C GLU A 110 18.23 4.93 9.05
N PHE A 111 17.47 4.68 10.13
CA PHE A 111 16.02 4.87 10.14
C PHE A 111 15.58 6.34 10.01
N GLU A 112 16.33 7.28 10.58
CA GLU A 112 16.05 8.72 10.46
C GLU A 112 16.08 9.17 8.99
N LYS A 113 17.14 8.76 8.28
CA LYS A 113 17.30 9.06 6.86
C LYS A 113 16.24 8.36 6.02
N ALA A 114 15.88 7.12 6.36
CA ALA A 114 14.79 6.41 5.69
C ALA A 114 13.44 7.11 5.92
N ALA A 115 13.19 7.67 7.10
CA ALA A 115 11.98 8.44 7.39
C ALA A 115 11.93 9.74 6.57
N GLN A 116 13.03 10.51 6.53
CA GLN A 116 13.12 11.71 5.70
C GLN A 116 12.87 11.40 4.21
N LEU A 117 13.47 10.33 3.70
CA LEU A 117 13.27 9.90 2.31
C LEU A 117 11.83 9.45 2.05
N ARG A 118 11.18 8.79 3.02
CA ARG A 118 9.75 8.41 2.93
C ARG A 118 8.87 9.64 2.80
N ASP A 119 9.10 10.65 3.63
CA ASP A 119 8.26 11.86 3.65
C ASP A 119 8.42 12.65 2.34
N GLN A 120 9.65 12.72 1.79
CA GLN A 120 9.91 13.27 0.45
C GLN A 120 9.20 12.49 -0.67
N ILE A 121 9.18 11.15 -0.59
CA ILE A 121 8.47 10.31 -1.58
C ILE A 121 6.95 10.56 -1.52
N ILE A 122 6.39 10.72 -0.32
CA ILE A 122 4.97 11.02 -0.13
C ILE A 122 4.63 12.36 -0.77
N GLU A 123 5.41 13.40 -0.51
CA GLU A 123 5.21 14.74 -1.09
C GLU A 123 5.27 14.71 -2.63
N LEU A 124 6.28 14.03 -3.21
CA LEU A 124 6.40 13.90 -4.66
C LEU A 124 5.23 13.13 -5.29
N ARG A 125 4.71 12.11 -4.60
CA ARG A 125 3.52 11.37 -5.04
C ARG A 125 2.25 12.23 -4.96
N GLN A 126 2.09 13.05 -3.92
CA GLN A 126 0.99 14.02 -3.83
C GLN A 126 1.02 14.99 -5.00
N ILE A 127 2.18 15.57 -5.30
CA ILE A 127 2.36 16.48 -6.44
C ILE A 127 2.04 15.78 -7.77
N MET A 128 2.46 14.53 -7.95
CA MET A 128 2.16 13.75 -9.14
C MET A 128 0.65 13.53 -9.32
N VAL A 129 -0.06 13.11 -8.28
CA VAL A 129 -1.52 12.88 -8.30
C VAL A 129 -2.28 14.19 -8.57
N LEU A 130 -1.90 15.27 -7.92
CA LEU A 130 -2.50 16.59 -8.14
C LEU A 130 -2.26 17.09 -9.58
N LYS A 131 -1.08 16.83 -10.15
CA LYS A 131 -0.75 17.14 -11.55
C LYS A 131 -1.49 16.26 -12.56
N GLU A 132 -1.84 15.02 -12.19
CA GLU A 132 -2.72 14.17 -13.00
C GLU A 132 -4.17 14.65 -12.97
N ALA A 133 -4.60 15.25 -11.86
CA ALA A 133 -5.97 15.72 -11.68
C ALA A 133 -6.28 17.05 -12.39
N GLY A 134 -5.27 17.87 -12.73
CA GLY A 134 -5.48 19.10 -13.51
C GLY A 134 -4.21 19.92 -13.71
N ALA A 135 -3.71 19.93 -14.95
CA ALA A 135 -3.05 21.12 -15.47
C ALA A 135 -4.17 22.19 -15.58
N ASP A 136 -3.98 23.33 -14.94
CA ASP A 136 -4.93 24.47 -14.85
C ASP A 136 -5.93 24.43 -13.68
N GLY A 137 -5.40 24.68 -12.48
CA GLY A 137 -5.80 25.88 -11.74
C GLY A 137 -7.04 25.88 -10.83
N ASP A 138 -8.02 24.98 -10.94
CA ASP A 138 -9.23 25.13 -10.11
C ASP A 138 -9.93 23.81 -9.74
N ILE A 139 -9.28 23.00 -8.89
CA ILE A 139 -9.88 21.80 -8.30
C ILE A 139 -10.30 22.12 -6.85
N PRO A 140 -11.61 22.03 -6.52
CA PRO A 140 -12.08 22.20 -5.15
C PRO A 140 -11.36 21.27 -4.17
N GLU A 141 -11.13 21.75 -2.95
CA GLU A 141 -10.37 21.04 -1.91
C GLU A 141 -10.88 19.62 -1.64
N TRP A 142 -12.21 19.43 -1.59
CA TRP A 142 -12.84 18.13 -1.35
C TRP A 142 -12.55 17.10 -2.46
N GLU A 143 -12.35 17.56 -3.70
CA GLU A 143 -12.04 16.68 -4.83
C GLU A 143 -10.53 16.36 -4.88
N ARG A 144 -9.67 17.26 -4.39
CA ARG A 144 -8.25 16.97 -4.15
C ARG A 144 -8.10 15.90 -3.06
N MET A 145 -8.81 16.04 -1.96
CA MET A 145 -8.81 15.10 -0.84
C MET A 145 -9.29 13.70 -1.25
N ARG A 146 -10.43 13.61 -1.95
CA ARG A 146 -10.93 12.32 -2.48
C ARG A 146 -9.90 11.62 -3.36
N ARG A 147 -9.20 12.35 -4.23
CA ARG A 147 -8.21 11.75 -5.13
C ARG A 147 -6.95 11.29 -4.42
N LEU A 148 -6.51 11.99 -3.39
CA LEU A 148 -5.42 11.53 -2.53
C LEU A 148 -5.82 10.25 -1.78
N ASP A 149 -7.07 10.16 -1.30
CA ASP A 149 -7.62 8.95 -0.70
C ASP A 149 -7.71 7.79 -1.69
N GLU A 150 -8.20 8.03 -2.92
CA GLU A 150 -8.23 7.03 -4.00
C GLU A 150 -6.82 6.53 -4.36
N ALA A 151 -5.81 7.41 -4.28
CA ALA A 151 -4.41 7.07 -4.46
C ALA A 151 -3.77 6.42 -3.22
N GLY A 152 -4.49 6.30 -2.10
CA GLY A 152 -4.02 5.73 -0.84
C GLY A 152 -2.93 6.57 -0.17
N ILE A 153 -2.92 7.88 -0.39
CA ILE A 153 -1.95 8.82 0.18
C ILE A 153 -2.63 9.58 1.32
N SER A 154 -2.13 9.41 2.56
CA SER A 154 -2.63 10.19 3.68
C SER A 154 -2.20 11.66 3.55
N TYR A 155 -3.12 12.56 3.85
CA TYR A 155 -2.89 13.99 3.99
C TYR A 155 -3.25 14.36 5.42
N ASP A 156 -2.36 15.04 6.12
CA ASP A 156 -2.68 15.57 7.45
C ASP A 156 -3.68 16.71 7.27
N ALA A 157 -4.88 16.53 7.81
CA ALA A 157 -5.83 17.61 8.02
C ALA A 157 -5.40 18.32 9.31
N ASP A 158 -4.84 19.52 9.17
CA ASP A 158 -4.63 20.44 10.31
C ASP A 158 -5.96 20.77 11.01
#